data_AF-A0A941KLP8-F1
#
_entry.id   AF-A0A941KLP8-F1
#
_cell.length_a   1.000
_cell.length_b   1.000
_cell.length_c   1.000
_cell.angle_alpha   90.00
_cell.angle_beta   90.00
_cell.angle_gamma   90.00
#
_symmetry.space_group_name_H-M   'P 1'
#
loop_
_entity.id
_entity.type
_entity.pdbx_description
1 polymer ?
#
loop_
_entity_poly.entity_id
_entity_poly.type
_entity_poly.pdbx_seq_one_letter_code
_entity_poly.pdbx_strand_id
1 'polypeptide(L)'
;MTRLTALIILVFGLITPAFAEDEHPRPYQAESDAMAEVDRALADAIASERRLLLVLGANWCHDSRALAHYFEDDTLSALLETHYVVRHVDVGWRHRNHDVMRRFGIAAIYATPTVLIIDPEDEFLLNRQSTEYWTSAASRPVSDAIEYFTRWVDAQSDVDGLIPASVIYQSMLTEIEVFEAEEGERLSAAYIDIAQWRDLPVHERPDNYRTLAREVEDWRQDMVRQVRRLRAQALELVETELAVMADGAPITLDLIDAFDQSDADLPLDMEPHQSDRW
;
A
#
# COMPACT_ATOMS: atom_id res chain seq x y z
N MET A 1 58.38 -2.00 59.41
CA MET A 1 58.45 -2.34 57.97
C MET A 1 57.48 -3.47 57.70
N THR A 2 56.30 -3.18 57.16
CA THR A 2 55.53 -4.05 56.22
C THR A 2 54.23 -3.32 55.88
N ARG A 3 54.11 -2.88 54.63
CA ARG A 3 52.92 -2.23 54.06
C ARG A 3 51.94 -3.32 53.64
N LEU A 4 50.67 -3.23 54.05
CA LEU A 4 49.59 -4.09 53.55
C LEU A 4 48.98 -3.40 52.32
N THR A 5 49.23 -3.96 51.13
CA THR A 5 48.69 -3.47 49.86
C THR A 5 47.30 -4.08 49.65
N ALA A 6 46.25 -3.26 49.64
CA ALA A 6 44.90 -3.71 49.29
C ALA A 6 44.75 -3.81 47.76
N LEU A 7 44.46 -5.00 47.26
CA LEU A 7 44.20 -5.28 45.84
C LEU A 7 42.71 -5.02 45.56
N ILE A 8 42.41 -3.90 44.89
CA ILE A 8 41.07 -3.61 44.37
C ILE A 8 40.95 -4.35 43.02
N ILE A 9 40.17 -5.43 42.99
CA ILE A 9 39.79 -6.12 41.75
C ILE A 9 38.61 -5.35 41.15
N LEU A 10 38.88 -4.57 40.09
CA LEU A 10 37.88 -3.90 39.30
C LEU A 10 37.24 -4.93 38.34
N VAL A 11 36.05 -5.42 38.70
CA VAL A 11 35.24 -6.28 37.83
C VAL A 11 34.64 -5.40 36.73
N PHE A 12 35.24 -5.43 35.54
CA PHE A 12 34.69 -4.81 34.34
C PHE A 12 33.55 -5.70 33.83
N GLY A 13 32.31 -5.33 34.14
CA GLY A 13 31.13 -6.02 33.61
C GLY A 13 31.07 -5.86 32.09
N LEU A 14 31.19 -6.98 31.37
CA LEU A 14 30.83 -7.06 29.95
C LEU A 14 29.32 -6.85 29.84
N ILE A 15 28.91 -5.60 29.59
CA ILE A 15 27.55 -5.30 29.12
C ILE A 15 27.51 -5.76 27.66
N THR A 16 27.07 -6.99 27.43
CA THR A 16 26.60 -7.39 26.11
C THR A 16 25.36 -6.56 25.81
N PRO A 17 25.31 -5.75 24.75
CA PRO A 17 24.05 -5.17 24.31
C PRO A 17 23.17 -6.35 23.90
N ALA A 18 22.18 -6.67 24.73
CA ALA A 18 21.03 -7.41 24.27
C ALA A 18 20.35 -6.49 23.27
N PHE A 19 20.43 -6.83 21.98
CA PHE A 19 19.42 -6.34 21.05
C PHE A 19 18.11 -6.87 21.59
N ALA A 20 17.31 -6.00 22.23
CA ALA A 20 15.94 -6.35 22.54
C ALA A 20 15.31 -6.74 21.21
N GLU A 21 14.95 -8.02 21.04
CA GLU A 21 14.05 -8.39 19.98
C GLU A 21 12.81 -7.53 20.18
N ASP A 22 12.52 -6.69 19.19
CA ASP A 22 11.28 -5.96 19.09
C ASP A 22 10.13 -6.96 19.36
N GLU A 23 9.42 -6.81 20.48
CA GLU A 23 8.42 -7.77 21.00
C GLU A 23 7.12 -7.79 20.18
N HIS A 24 7.01 -6.96 19.15
CA HIS A 24 5.81 -6.86 18.33
C HIS A 24 5.39 -8.20 17.70
N PRO A 25 4.07 -8.43 17.49
CA PRO A 25 3.54 -9.67 16.95
C PRO A 25 4.07 -9.96 15.54
N ARG A 26 3.95 -11.22 15.15
CA ARG A 26 4.36 -11.75 13.83
C ARG A 26 3.18 -12.41 13.12
N PRO A 27 2.16 -11.63 12.72
CA PRO A 27 0.89 -12.19 12.25
C PRO A 27 0.94 -12.71 10.81
N TYR A 28 1.94 -12.32 10.02
CA TYR A 28 2.03 -12.66 8.60
C TYR A 28 2.58 -14.07 8.45
N GLN A 29 1.70 -15.02 8.14
CA GLN A 29 2.08 -16.41 7.89
C GLN A 29 2.01 -16.65 6.40
N ALA A 30 2.97 -17.39 5.83
CA ALA A 30 2.88 -17.76 4.43
C ALA A 30 1.63 -18.63 4.22
N GLU A 31 0.61 -18.08 3.56
CA GLU A 31 -0.61 -18.82 3.23
C GLU A 31 -0.33 -19.78 2.06
N SER A 32 -0.96 -20.97 2.10
CA SER A 32 -0.89 -21.88 0.95
C SER A 32 -1.71 -21.38 -0.24
N ASP A 33 -2.76 -20.60 0.03
CA ASP A 33 -3.66 -20.00 -0.96
C ASP A 33 -4.32 -18.73 -0.36
N ALA A 34 -3.68 -17.58 -0.55
CA ALA A 34 -4.19 -16.32 0.00
C ALA A 34 -5.50 -15.86 -0.65
N MET A 35 -5.76 -16.21 -1.90
CA MET A 35 -7.01 -15.84 -2.58
C MET A 35 -8.20 -16.59 -1.99
N ALA A 36 -8.04 -17.89 -1.70
CA ALA A 36 -9.07 -18.65 -1.01
C ALA A 36 -9.34 -18.11 0.41
N GLU A 37 -8.31 -17.64 1.12
CA GLU A 37 -8.47 -16.97 2.42
C GLU A 37 -9.28 -15.66 2.28
N VAL A 38 -9.00 -14.87 1.25
CA VAL A 38 -9.72 -13.62 0.95
C VAL A 38 -11.17 -13.89 0.57
N ASP A 39 -11.45 -14.91 -0.26
CA ASP A 39 -12.82 -15.32 -0.60
C ASP A 39 -13.64 -15.68 0.64
N ARG A 40 -13.04 -16.44 1.57
CA ARG A 40 -13.70 -16.77 2.83
C ARG A 40 -13.90 -15.55 3.71
N ALA A 41 -12.92 -14.64 3.76
CA ALA A 41 -13.02 -13.42 4.54
C ALA A 41 -14.09 -12.46 4.01
N LEU A 42 -14.25 -12.36 2.68
CA LEU A 42 -15.36 -11.65 2.04
C LEU A 42 -16.70 -12.27 2.41
N ALA A 43 -16.84 -13.60 2.30
CA ALA A 43 -18.07 -14.28 2.69
C ALA A 43 -18.42 -14.05 4.19
N ASP A 44 -17.42 -14.11 5.07
CA ASP A 44 -17.58 -13.80 6.50
C ASP A 44 -17.99 -12.34 6.71
N ALA A 45 -17.42 -11.40 5.95
CA ALA A 45 -17.70 -9.97 6.02
C ALA A 45 -19.14 -9.67 5.63
N ILE A 46 -19.62 -10.22 4.50
CA ILE A 46 -21.03 -10.14 4.07
C ILE A 46 -21.95 -10.72 5.15
N ALA A 47 -21.67 -11.94 5.62
CA ALA A 47 -22.54 -12.64 6.57
C ALA A 47 -22.61 -11.96 7.96
N SER A 48 -21.60 -11.16 8.30
CA SER A 48 -21.53 -10.45 9.57
C SER A 48 -21.79 -8.94 9.47
N GLU A 49 -22.16 -8.44 8.27
CA GLU A 49 -22.40 -7.01 8.02
C GLU A 49 -21.22 -6.13 8.47
N ARG A 50 -19.99 -6.61 8.21
CA ARG A 50 -18.73 -5.94 8.59
C ARG A 50 -17.89 -5.66 7.36
N ARG A 51 -17.02 -4.66 7.43
CA ARG A 51 -16.02 -4.39 6.39
C ARG A 51 -14.98 -5.50 6.33
N LEU A 52 -14.40 -5.74 5.16
CA LEU A 52 -13.18 -6.54 5.08
C LEU A 52 -11.96 -5.63 5.25
N LEU A 53 -11.10 -5.96 6.22
CA LEU A 53 -9.81 -5.31 6.43
C LEU A 53 -8.69 -6.29 6.07
N LEU A 54 -8.00 -6.03 4.96
CA LEU A 54 -6.78 -6.74 4.59
C LEU A 54 -5.56 -5.91 4.96
N VAL A 55 -4.65 -6.50 5.73
CA VAL A 55 -3.35 -5.91 6.05
C VAL A 55 -2.27 -6.73 5.34
N LEU A 56 -1.76 -6.19 4.25
CA LEU A 56 -0.69 -6.82 3.47
C LEU A 56 0.65 -6.38 4.01
N GLY A 57 1.45 -7.32 4.50
CA GLY A 57 2.68 -7.00 5.21
C GLY A 57 3.61 -8.19 5.34
N ALA A 58 4.64 -8.03 6.17
CA ALA A 58 5.59 -9.11 6.41
C ALA A 58 6.25 -9.00 7.78
N ASN A 59 6.61 -10.15 8.36
CA ASN A 59 7.25 -10.21 9.68
C ASN A 59 8.68 -9.63 9.74
N TRP A 60 9.31 -9.33 8.60
CA TRP A 60 10.59 -8.62 8.58
C TRP A 60 10.41 -7.09 8.58
N CYS A 61 9.21 -6.59 8.32
CA CYS A 61 8.92 -5.16 8.24
C CYS A 61 8.51 -4.64 9.61
N HIS A 62 9.29 -3.71 10.15
CA HIS A 62 9.07 -3.09 11.45
C HIS A 62 7.69 -2.43 11.55
N ASP A 63 7.31 -1.58 10.58
CA ASP A 63 6.00 -0.92 10.58
C ASP A 63 4.82 -1.91 10.42
N SER A 64 5.02 -3.03 9.72
CA SER A 64 3.98 -4.06 9.60
C SER A 64 3.71 -4.74 10.94
N ARG A 65 4.74 -4.94 11.75
CA ARG A 65 4.64 -5.50 13.10
C ARG A 65 4.12 -4.48 14.11
N ALA A 66 4.50 -3.22 13.97
CA ALA A 66 3.99 -2.14 14.81
C ALA A 66 2.47 -1.92 14.62
N LEU A 67 1.99 -1.92 13.35
CA LEU A 67 0.54 -1.86 13.10
C LEU A 67 -0.19 -3.07 13.68
N ALA A 68 0.37 -4.27 13.54
CA ALA A 68 -0.21 -5.47 14.12
C ALA A 68 -0.24 -5.42 15.66
N HIS A 69 0.76 -4.80 16.30
CA HIS A 69 0.75 -4.58 17.74
C HIS A 69 -0.38 -3.63 18.18
N TYR A 70 -0.71 -2.61 17.38
CA TYR A 70 -1.85 -1.74 17.69
C TYR A 70 -3.16 -2.50 17.76
N PHE A 71 -3.32 -3.59 17.02
CA PHE A 71 -4.55 -4.39 17.05
C PHE A 71 -4.73 -5.13 18.40
N GLU A 72 -3.70 -5.16 19.24
CA GLU A 72 -3.75 -5.70 20.62
C GLU A 72 -4.21 -4.65 21.64
N ASP A 73 -4.32 -3.36 21.27
CA ASP A 73 -4.91 -2.33 22.14
C ASP A 73 -6.40 -2.60 22.35
N ASP A 74 -6.87 -2.57 23.60
CA ASP A 74 -8.25 -2.91 23.96
C ASP A 74 -9.31 -2.09 23.19
N THR A 75 -9.04 -0.80 22.94
CA THR A 75 -9.99 0.09 22.26
C THR A 75 -10.03 -0.21 20.77
N LEU A 76 -8.85 -0.34 20.14
CA LEU A 76 -8.79 -0.68 18.72
C LEU A 76 -9.28 -2.09 18.45
N SER A 77 -8.92 -3.06 19.29
CA SER A 77 -9.39 -4.44 19.18
C SER A 77 -10.91 -4.52 19.22
N ALA A 78 -11.56 -3.87 20.19
CA ALA A 78 -13.02 -3.85 20.27
C ALA A 78 -13.69 -3.20 19.03
N LEU A 79 -13.09 -2.13 18.50
CA LEU A 79 -13.54 -1.50 17.26
C LEU A 79 -13.42 -2.47 16.07
N LEU A 80 -12.26 -3.11 15.91
CA LEU A 80 -11.99 -4.05 14.83
C LEU A 80 -12.90 -5.27 14.88
N GLU A 81 -13.08 -5.89 16.06
CA GLU A 81 -13.96 -7.04 16.24
C GLU A 81 -15.42 -6.72 15.87
N THR A 82 -15.88 -5.51 16.21
CA THR A 82 -17.25 -5.07 15.96
C THR A 82 -17.51 -4.77 14.48
N HIS A 83 -16.56 -4.14 13.78
CA HIS A 83 -16.81 -3.54 12.46
C HIS A 83 -16.03 -4.18 11.30
N TYR A 84 -15.05 -5.03 11.58
CA TYR A 84 -14.15 -5.57 10.57
C TYR A 84 -13.98 -7.09 10.65
N VAL A 85 -13.89 -7.72 9.48
CA VAL A 85 -13.23 -9.03 9.32
C VAL A 85 -11.78 -8.74 8.95
N VAL A 86 -10.86 -8.98 9.89
CA VAL A 86 -9.44 -8.69 9.70
C VAL A 86 -8.71 -9.92 9.15
N ARG A 87 -7.89 -9.72 8.11
CA ARG A 87 -6.90 -10.71 7.64
C ARG A 87 -5.55 -10.05 7.41
N HIS A 88 -4.51 -10.71 7.89
CA HIS A 88 -3.14 -10.39 7.53
C HIS A 88 -2.74 -11.27 6.35
N VAL A 89 -2.08 -10.68 5.35
CA VAL A 89 -1.65 -11.37 4.13
C VAL A 89 -0.13 -11.22 4.01
N ASP A 90 0.61 -12.33 4.01
CA ASP A 90 2.07 -12.30 3.85
C ASP A 90 2.46 -11.93 2.42
N VAL A 91 3.25 -10.88 2.25
CA VAL A 91 3.77 -10.52 0.92
C VAL A 91 5.19 -11.03 0.67
N GLY A 92 5.76 -11.77 1.62
CA GLY A 92 7.16 -12.19 1.59
C GLY A 92 8.09 -10.99 1.42
N TRP A 93 9.09 -11.11 0.54
CA TRP A 93 9.92 -9.99 0.09
C TRP A 93 9.25 -9.23 -1.09
N ARG A 94 7.97 -8.86 -0.93
CA ARG A 94 7.11 -8.24 -1.96
C ARG A 94 6.90 -9.07 -3.23
N HIS A 95 6.97 -10.39 -3.14
CA HIS A 95 6.87 -11.29 -4.30
C HIS A 95 5.69 -12.27 -4.23
N ARG A 96 4.84 -12.15 -3.21
CA ARG A 96 3.70 -13.05 -2.97
C ARG A 96 2.40 -12.27 -2.93
N ASN A 97 1.30 -12.95 -3.23
CA ASN A 97 -0.06 -12.47 -3.03
C ASN A 97 -0.38 -11.15 -3.75
N HIS A 98 0.20 -10.96 -4.93
CA HIS A 98 -0.03 -9.78 -5.78
C HIS A 98 -1.43 -9.78 -6.41
N ASP A 99 -1.98 -10.95 -6.62
CA ASP A 99 -3.36 -11.18 -7.04
C ASP A 99 -4.39 -10.64 -6.06
N VAL A 100 -4.13 -10.74 -4.74
CA VAL A 100 -4.98 -10.12 -3.72
C VAL A 100 -5.06 -8.60 -3.93
N MET A 101 -3.94 -7.93 -4.18
CA MET A 101 -3.91 -6.48 -4.44
C MET A 101 -4.65 -6.12 -5.71
N ARG A 102 -4.41 -6.88 -6.79
CA ARG A 102 -5.02 -6.62 -8.10
C ARG A 102 -6.54 -6.77 -8.09
N ARG A 103 -7.08 -7.71 -7.30
CA ARG A 103 -8.53 -7.86 -7.11
C ARG A 103 -9.20 -6.56 -6.70
N PHE A 104 -8.55 -5.78 -5.83
CA PHE A 104 -9.07 -4.51 -5.32
C PHE A 104 -8.50 -3.29 -6.07
N GLY A 105 -7.99 -3.52 -7.29
CA GLY A 105 -7.51 -2.47 -8.18
C GLY A 105 -6.23 -1.78 -7.70
N ILE A 106 -5.36 -2.46 -6.95
CA ILE A 106 -4.00 -1.99 -6.68
C ILE A 106 -3.02 -2.83 -7.50
N ALA A 107 -2.26 -2.17 -8.38
CA ALA A 107 -1.46 -2.87 -9.37
C ALA A 107 -0.23 -3.59 -8.80
N ALA A 108 0.38 -3.03 -7.75
CA ALA A 108 1.60 -3.57 -7.15
C ALA A 108 1.68 -3.31 -5.64
N ILE A 109 2.59 -4.02 -4.99
CA ILE A 109 2.93 -3.79 -3.59
C ILE A 109 3.93 -2.63 -3.52
N TYR A 110 3.40 -1.42 -3.44
CA TYR A 110 4.19 -0.22 -3.31
C TYR A 110 4.85 -0.08 -1.95
N ALA A 111 4.27 -0.61 -0.87
CA ALA A 111 4.88 -0.51 0.44
C ALA A 111 4.36 -1.60 1.38
N THR A 112 4.88 -1.65 2.60
CA THR A 112 4.31 -2.47 3.68
C THR A 112 4.34 -1.70 4.99
N PRO A 113 3.32 -1.85 5.86
CA PRO A 113 2.06 -2.52 5.57
C PRO A 113 1.23 -1.71 4.56
N THR A 114 0.54 -2.42 3.66
CA THR A 114 -0.53 -1.84 2.83
C THR A 114 -1.86 -2.26 3.44
N VAL A 115 -2.74 -1.29 3.68
CA VAL A 115 -4.04 -1.51 4.31
C VAL A 115 -5.13 -1.32 3.26
N LEU A 116 -5.97 -2.35 3.07
CA LEU A 116 -7.14 -2.29 2.22
C LEU A 116 -8.39 -2.42 3.08
N ILE A 117 -9.27 -1.42 3.01
CA ILE A 117 -10.58 -1.45 3.66
C ILE A 117 -11.63 -1.55 2.55
N ILE A 118 -12.34 -2.67 2.55
CA ILE A 118 -13.20 -3.11 1.46
C ILE A 118 -14.64 -3.15 1.94
N ASP A 119 -15.53 -2.55 1.16
CA ASP A 119 -16.95 -2.84 1.22
C ASP A 119 -17.19 -4.24 0.62
N PRO A 120 -17.69 -5.22 1.39
CA PRO A 120 -17.80 -6.58 0.89
C PRO A 120 -19.00 -6.79 -0.05
N GLU A 121 -19.95 -5.85 -0.15
CA GLU A 121 -21.14 -6.01 -1.00
C GLU A 121 -20.81 -5.88 -2.49
N ASP A 122 -19.95 -4.92 -2.83
CA ASP A 122 -19.51 -4.60 -4.20
C ASP A 122 -18.00 -4.81 -4.40
N GLU A 123 -17.30 -5.32 -3.39
CA GLU A 123 -15.85 -5.46 -3.33
C GLU A 123 -15.10 -4.14 -3.54
N PHE A 124 -15.72 -3.00 -3.19
CA PHE A 124 -15.15 -1.68 -3.43
C PHE A 124 -14.08 -1.30 -2.40
N LEU A 125 -12.94 -0.80 -2.89
CA LEU A 125 -11.84 -0.30 -2.06
C LEU A 125 -12.11 1.13 -1.58
N LEU A 126 -12.50 1.28 -0.33
CA LEU A 126 -12.89 2.57 0.26
C LEU A 126 -11.68 3.50 0.47
N ASN A 127 -10.55 2.95 0.90
CA ASN A 127 -9.40 3.74 1.35
C ASN A 127 -8.30 3.92 0.29
N ARG A 128 -8.64 3.86 -1.01
CA ARG A 128 -7.68 3.88 -2.15
C ARG A 128 -6.58 4.95 -2.04
N GLN A 129 -6.91 6.15 -1.58
CA GLN A 129 -5.96 7.26 -1.45
C GLN A 129 -5.00 7.14 -0.25
N SER A 130 -5.25 6.22 0.68
CA SER A 130 -4.54 6.09 1.96
C SER A 130 -4.08 4.66 2.26
N THR A 131 -4.00 3.79 1.26
CA THR A 131 -3.57 2.38 1.43
C THR A 131 -2.15 2.26 1.99
N GLU A 132 -1.29 3.26 1.75
CA GLU A 132 0.09 3.35 2.25
C GLU A 132 0.23 4.18 3.55
N TYR A 133 -0.86 4.62 4.17
CA TYR A 133 -0.81 5.51 5.34
C TYR A 133 0.04 4.95 6.49
N TRP A 134 0.03 3.63 6.63
CA TRP A 134 0.64 2.88 7.73
C TRP A 134 2.09 2.44 7.48
N THR A 135 2.75 2.92 6.42
CA THR A 135 4.20 2.68 6.18
C THR A 135 5.12 3.35 7.20
N SER A 136 4.53 4.07 8.15
CA SER A 136 5.19 4.79 9.24
C SER A 136 4.55 4.43 10.59
N ALA A 137 3.84 3.29 10.67
CA ALA A 137 3.08 2.87 11.84
C ALA A 137 3.88 2.99 13.13
N ALA A 138 5.13 2.55 13.16
CA ALA A 138 5.93 2.54 14.40
C ALA A 138 6.26 3.93 14.96
N SER A 139 6.07 4.98 14.16
CA SER A 139 6.31 6.37 14.57
C SER A 139 5.04 7.13 14.95
N ARG A 140 3.88 6.45 14.90
CA ARG A 140 2.56 7.04 15.17
C ARG A 140 2.05 6.62 16.55
N PRO A 141 1.06 7.31 17.13
CA PRO A 141 0.35 6.82 18.31
C PRO A 141 -0.79 5.88 17.90
N VAL A 142 -1.12 4.89 18.75
CA VAL A 142 -2.27 4.00 18.52
C VAL A 142 -3.60 4.73 18.36
N SER A 143 -3.76 5.91 18.95
CA SER A 143 -4.94 6.76 18.78
C SER A 143 -5.18 7.17 17.32
N ASP A 144 -4.12 7.30 16.53
CA ASP A 144 -4.21 7.56 15.08
C ASP A 144 -4.85 6.36 14.36
N ALA A 145 -4.56 5.14 14.79
CA ALA A 145 -5.16 3.93 14.24
C ALA A 145 -6.64 3.85 14.60
N ILE A 146 -6.98 4.14 15.86
CA ILE A 146 -8.39 4.21 16.32
C ILE A 146 -9.17 5.22 15.47
N GLU A 147 -8.65 6.44 15.29
CA GLU A 147 -9.32 7.46 14.47
C GLU A 147 -9.45 7.01 13.01
N TYR A 148 -8.36 6.50 12.42
CA TYR A 148 -8.33 6.05 11.04
C TYR A 148 -9.37 4.96 10.77
N PHE A 149 -9.38 3.88 11.56
CA PHE A 149 -10.33 2.78 11.36
C PHE A 149 -11.76 3.16 11.77
N THR A 150 -11.96 4.12 12.68
CA THR A 150 -13.31 4.62 13.00
C THR A 150 -13.93 5.33 11.79
N ARG A 151 -13.14 6.13 11.05
CA ARG A 151 -13.61 6.89 9.88
C ARG A 151 -14.23 5.98 8.80
N TRP A 152 -13.74 4.76 8.66
CA TRP A 152 -14.14 3.86 7.58
C TRP A 152 -15.29 2.90 7.94
N VAL A 153 -15.79 2.92 9.17
CA VAL A 153 -16.90 2.04 9.61
C VAL A 153 -18.13 2.25 8.72
N ASP A 154 -18.59 3.50 8.59
CA ASP A 154 -19.80 3.88 7.83
C ASP A 154 -19.47 4.64 6.54
N ALA A 155 -18.22 4.60 6.08
CA ALA A 155 -17.83 5.30 4.86
C ALA A 155 -18.54 4.71 3.64
N GLN A 156 -18.96 5.57 2.72
CA GLN A 156 -19.49 5.17 1.43
C GLN A 156 -18.45 5.44 0.35
N SER A 157 -18.69 4.92 -0.86
CA SER A 157 -17.92 5.25 -2.05
C SER A 157 -18.13 6.73 -2.39
N ASP A 158 -17.18 7.58 -1.98
CA ASP A 158 -17.19 9.02 -2.27
C ASP A 158 -16.90 9.25 -3.77
N VAL A 159 -17.94 9.27 -4.60
CA VAL A 159 -17.90 9.83 -5.95
C VAL A 159 -18.47 11.24 -5.91
N ASP A 160 -17.88 12.11 -5.08
CA ASP A 160 -18.32 13.50 -4.91
C ASP A 160 -17.56 14.44 -5.86
N GLY A 161 -18.29 15.18 -6.69
CA GLY A 161 -17.77 16.25 -7.56
C GLY A 161 -18.34 16.25 -8.98
N LEU A 162 -18.29 17.39 -9.67
CA LEU A 162 -18.76 17.51 -11.05
C LEU A 162 -17.76 16.95 -12.09
N ILE A 163 -16.45 17.04 -11.82
CA ILE A 163 -15.42 16.54 -12.74
C ILE A 163 -15.43 15.00 -12.83
N PRO A 164 -15.59 14.23 -11.73
CA PRO A 164 -15.83 12.80 -11.82
C PRO A 164 -17.03 12.37 -12.69
N ALA A 165 -17.97 13.27 -13.01
CA ALA A 165 -19.06 12.96 -13.95
C ALA A 165 -18.64 12.98 -15.43
N SER A 166 -17.49 13.60 -15.76
CA SER A 166 -16.98 13.68 -17.14
C SER A 166 -16.49 12.32 -17.63
N VAL A 167 -16.98 11.90 -18.79
CA VAL A 167 -16.53 10.68 -19.48
C VAL A 167 -15.08 10.80 -19.92
N ILE A 168 -14.64 11.98 -20.39
CA ILE A 168 -13.24 12.22 -20.76
C ILE A 168 -12.33 12.01 -19.54
N TYR A 169 -12.66 12.61 -18.40
CA TYR A 169 -11.89 12.43 -17.16
C TYR A 169 -11.84 10.96 -16.71
N GLN A 170 -12.96 10.25 -16.76
CA GLN A 170 -13.00 8.82 -16.43
C GLN A 170 -12.17 7.97 -17.42
N SER A 171 -12.15 8.33 -18.70
CA SER A 171 -11.28 7.68 -19.69
C SER A 171 -9.80 7.89 -19.38
N MET A 172 -9.41 9.11 -18.98
CA MET A 172 -8.04 9.40 -18.56
C MET A 172 -7.65 8.60 -17.32
N LEU A 173 -8.53 8.50 -16.32
CA LEU A 173 -8.30 7.65 -15.15
C LEU A 173 -8.16 6.17 -15.54
N THR A 174 -8.97 5.69 -16.48
CA THR A 174 -8.88 4.32 -17.00
C THR A 174 -7.53 4.09 -17.69
N GLU A 175 -7.04 5.04 -18.47
CA GLU A 175 -5.71 4.95 -19.11
C GLU A 175 -4.60 4.84 -18.06
N ILE A 176 -4.66 5.67 -17.01
CA ILE A 176 -3.71 5.61 -15.88
C ILE A 176 -3.79 4.26 -15.19
N GLU A 177 -4.99 3.70 -14.98
CA GLU A 177 -5.18 2.39 -14.35
C GLU A 177 -4.61 1.26 -15.22
N VAL A 178 -4.79 1.32 -16.54
CA VAL A 178 -4.21 0.35 -17.49
C VAL A 178 -2.68 0.42 -17.43
N PHE A 179 -2.11 1.62 -17.52
CA PHE A 179 -0.67 1.83 -17.39
C PHE A 179 -0.13 1.32 -16.05
N GLU A 180 -0.82 1.67 -14.95
CA GLU A 180 -0.46 1.24 -13.60
C GLU A 180 -0.49 -0.28 -13.49
N ALA A 181 -1.50 -0.94 -14.07
CA ALA A 181 -1.63 -2.40 -14.08
C ALA A 181 -0.51 -3.10 -14.87
N GLU A 182 -0.18 -2.59 -16.07
CA GLU A 182 0.90 -3.14 -16.91
C GLU A 182 2.26 -3.03 -16.22
N GLU A 183 2.61 -1.84 -15.73
CA GLU A 183 3.87 -1.62 -15.00
C GLU A 183 3.89 -2.40 -13.69
N GLY A 184 2.75 -2.49 -13.01
CA GLY A 184 2.59 -3.26 -11.78
C GLY A 184 2.85 -4.75 -11.99
N GLU A 185 2.35 -5.35 -13.07
CA GLU A 185 2.61 -6.75 -13.41
C GLU A 185 4.11 -7.00 -13.69
N ARG A 186 4.75 -6.10 -14.43
CA ARG A 186 6.20 -6.21 -14.70
C ARG A 186 7.03 -6.04 -13.41
N LEU A 187 6.68 -5.07 -12.56
CA LEU A 187 7.35 -4.86 -11.27
C LEU A 187 7.16 -6.07 -10.34
N SER A 188 5.97 -6.64 -10.33
CA SER A 188 5.64 -7.87 -9.62
C SER A 188 6.55 -9.02 -10.04
N ALA A 189 6.74 -9.24 -11.34
CA ALA A 189 7.66 -10.24 -11.87
C ALA A 189 9.12 -9.96 -11.45
N ALA A 190 9.52 -8.69 -11.44
CA ALA A 190 10.85 -8.30 -10.99
C ALA A 190 11.10 -8.63 -9.51
N TYR A 191 10.13 -8.39 -8.62
CA TYR A 191 10.25 -8.79 -7.22
C TYR A 191 10.32 -10.31 -7.02
N ILE A 192 9.67 -11.10 -7.88
CA ILE A 192 9.80 -12.57 -7.88
C ILE A 192 11.24 -12.98 -8.19
N ASP A 193 11.85 -12.44 -9.24
CA ASP A 193 13.26 -12.67 -9.59
C ASP A 193 14.19 -12.28 -8.43
N ILE A 194 14.02 -11.07 -7.88
CA ILE A 194 14.82 -10.57 -6.75
C ILE A 194 14.70 -11.50 -5.53
N ALA A 195 13.49 -11.93 -5.19
CA ALA A 195 13.25 -12.82 -4.06
C ALA A 195 13.91 -14.18 -4.25
N GLN A 196 13.81 -14.77 -5.45
CA GLN A 196 14.47 -16.03 -5.77
C GLN A 196 15.99 -15.93 -5.61
N TRP A 197 16.61 -14.88 -6.15
CA TRP A 197 18.06 -14.68 -6.00
C TRP A 197 18.48 -14.36 -4.57
N ARG A 198 17.63 -13.65 -3.81
CA ARG A 198 17.89 -13.34 -2.40
C ARG A 198 18.03 -14.62 -1.56
N ASP A 199 17.26 -15.66 -1.90
CA ASP A 199 17.24 -16.93 -1.17
C ASP A 199 18.40 -17.87 -1.58
N LEU A 200 19.11 -17.57 -2.69
CA LEU A 200 20.31 -18.30 -3.11
C LEU A 200 21.54 -17.99 -2.23
N PRO A 201 22.49 -18.95 -2.11
CA PRO A 201 23.84 -18.67 -1.62
C PRO A 201 24.48 -17.52 -2.41
N VAL A 202 25.26 -16.66 -1.75
CA VAL A 202 25.81 -15.44 -2.36
C VAL A 202 26.57 -15.69 -3.66
N HIS A 203 27.27 -16.83 -3.76
CA HIS A 203 28.07 -17.20 -4.94
C HIS A 203 27.25 -17.77 -6.11
N GLU A 204 25.96 -18.04 -5.91
CA GLU A 204 25.01 -18.51 -6.93
C GLU A 204 24.12 -17.37 -7.46
N ARG A 205 24.21 -16.18 -6.86
CA ARG A 205 23.45 -14.99 -7.29
C ARG A 205 24.06 -14.40 -8.56
N PRO A 206 23.27 -13.68 -9.37
CA PRO A 206 23.82 -12.88 -10.46
C PRO A 206 24.90 -11.90 -9.94
N ASP A 207 25.99 -11.73 -10.69
CA ASP A 207 27.10 -10.83 -10.32
C ASP A 207 26.63 -9.39 -10.06
N ASN A 208 25.62 -8.94 -10.81
CA ASN A 208 24.99 -7.62 -10.71
C ASN A 208 23.74 -7.59 -9.81
N TYR A 209 23.49 -8.61 -8.98
CA TYR A 209 22.29 -8.72 -8.12
C TYR A 209 21.97 -7.44 -7.34
N ARG A 210 22.98 -6.78 -6.75
CA ARG A 210 22.76 -5.55 -5.98
C ARG A 210 22.30 -4.37 -6.83
N THR A 211 22.73 -4.32 -8.09
CA THR A 211 22.30 -3.29 -9.05
C THR A 211 20.86 -3.55 -9.45
N LEU A 212 20.54 -4.79 -9.83
CA LEU A 212 19.17 -5.21 -10.18
C LEU A 212 18.19 -4.98 -9.01
N ALA A 213 18.56 -5.35 -7.79
CA ALA A 213 17.71 -5.14 -6.62
C ALA A 213 17.47 -3.65 -6.32
N ARG A 214 18.45 -2.77 -6.62
CA ARG A 214 18.27 -1.32 -6.47
C ARG A 214 17.35 -0.76 -7.55
N GLU A 215 17.51 -1.20 -8.79
CA GLU A 215 16.66 -0.79 -9.91
C GLU A 215 15.18 -1.08 -9.63
N VAL A 216 14.85 -2.28 -9.16
CA VAL A 216 13.47 -2.65 -8.80
C VAL A 216 12.91 -1.77 -7.68
N GLU A 217 13.74 -1.44 -6.70
CA GLU A 217 13.35 -0.58 -5.59
C GLU A 217 13.14 0.88 -6.03
N ASP A 218 14.01 1.40 -6.89
CA ASP A 218 13.89 2.74 -7.47
C ASP A 218 12.63 2.82 -8.36
N TRP A 219 12.43 1.83 -9.23
CA TRP A 219 11.24 1.71 -10.08
C TRP A 219 9.94 1.70 -9.27
N ARG A 220 9.86 0.90 -8.19
CA ARG A 220 8.69 0.89 -7.30
C ARG A 220 8.37 2.29 -6.77
N GLN A 221 9.39 3.03 -6.34
CA GLN A 221 9.21 4.38 -5.80
C GLN A 221 8.82 5.38 -6.89
N ASP A 222 9.39 5.26 -8.08
CA ASP A 222 9.04 6.07 -9.24
C ASP A 222 7.60 5.85 -9.66
N MET A 223 7.12 4.60 -9.67
CA MET A 223 5.74 4.26 -10.05
C MET A 223 4.72 4.95 -9.12
N VAL A 224 4.94 4.97 -7.80
CA VAL A 224 4.08 5.71 -6.86
C VAL A 224 4.04 7.20 -7.18
N ARG A 225 5.21 7.81 -7.45
CA ARG A 225 5.30 9.24 -7.80
C ARG A 225 4.60 9.52 -9.12
N GLN A 226 4.77 8.64 -10.10
CA GLN A 226 4.25 8.81 -11.44
C GLN A 226 2.72 8.71 -11.47
N VAL A 227 2.12 7.69 -10.85
CA VAL A 227 0.66 7.54 -10.78
C VAL A 227 0.02 8.75 -10.09
N ARG A 228 0.62 9.26 -9.01
CA ARG A 228 0.15 10.49 -8.35
C ARG A 228 0.25 11.71 -9.27
N ARG A 229 1.37 11.85 -10.00
CA ARG A 229 1.57 12.92 -10.99
C ARG A 229 0.54 12.85 -12.11
N LEU A 230 0.29 11.66 -12.67
CA LEU A 230 -0.66 11.44 -13.76
C LEU A 230 -2.10 11.78 -13.33
N ARG A 231 -2.53 11.38 -12.14
CA ARG A 231 -3.87 11.72 -11.62
C ARG A 231 -4.03 13.24 -11.41
N ALA A 232 -2.98 13.91 -10.90
CA ALA A 232 -2.99 15.37 -10.76
C ALA A 232 -3.02 16.08 -12.12
N GLN A 233 -2.24 15.58 -13.09
CA GLN A 233 -2.23 16.08 -14.46
C GLN A 233 -3.60 15.92 -15.14
N ALA A 234 -4.25 14.78 -14.98
CA ALA A 234 -5.59 14.54 -15.52
C ALA A 234 -6.61 15.57 -15.01
N LEU A 235 -6.59 15.83 -13.70
CA LEU A 235 -7.45 16.84 -13.10
C LEU A 235 -7.14 18.25 -13.63
N GLU A 236 -5.86 18.64 -13.66
CA GLU A 236 -5.43 19.97 -14.12
C GLU A 236 -5.81 20.23 -15.60
N LEU A 237 -5.62 19.23 -16.47
CA LEU A 237 -5.99 19.32 -17.89
C LEU A 237 -7.50 19.54 -18.07
N VAL A 238 -8.33 18.75 -17.38
CA VAL A 238 -9.79 18.88 -17.44
C VAL A 238 -10.27 20.20 -16.84
N GLU A 239 -9.73 20.60 -15.68
CA GLU A 239 -10.05 21.89 -15.06
C GLU A 239 -9.71 23.07 -15.97
N THR A 240 -8.57 23.01 -16.65
CA THR A 240 -8.12 24.06 -17.57
C THR A 240 -9.07 24.21 -18.76
N GLU A 241 -9.43 23.10 -19.41
CA GLU A 241 -10.37 23.14 -20.55
C GLU A 241 -11.77 23.60 -20.12
N LEU A 242 -12.28 23.08 -19.01
CA LEU A 242 -13.57 23.51 -18.48
C LEU A 242 -13.58 24.99 -18.12
N ALA A 243 -12.49 25.52 -17.55
CA ALA A 243 -12.38 26.94 -17.24
C ALA A 243 -12.39 27.81 -18.51
N VAL A 244 -11.74 27.36 -19.59
CA VAL A 244 -11.78 28.02 -20.90
C VAL A 244 -13.20 28.01 -21.48
N MET A 245 -13.87 26.85 -21.45
CA MET A 245 -15.24 26.72 -21.95
C MET A 245 -16.26 27.51 -21.13
N ALA A 246 -16.04 27.63 -19.82
CA ALA A 246 -16.92 28.36 -18.92
C ALA A 246 -16.83 29.88 -19.10
N ASP A 247 -15.71 30.41 -19.60
CA ASP A 247 -15.47 31.87 -19.77
C ASP A 247 -15.81 32.68 -18.50
N GLY A 248 -15.39 32.17 -17.34
CA GLY A 248 -15.65 32.79 -16.03
C GLY A 248 -17.03 32.51 -15.43
N ALA A 249 -17.88 31.74 -16.10
CA ALA A 249 -19.11 31.18 -15.51
C ALA A 249 -18.81 29.98 -14.58
N PRO A 250 -19.74 29.60 -13.69
CA PRO A 250 -19.61 28.36 -12.91
C PRO A 250 -19.62 27.12 -13.80
N ILE A 251 -18.83 26.10 -13.44
CA ILE A 251 -18.90 24.77 -14.05
C ILE A 251 -20.25 24.12 -13.68
N THR A 252 -20.95 23.59 -14.67
CA THR A 252 -22.27 22.95 -14.54
C THR A 252 -22.27 21.61 -15.25
N LEU A 253 -23.26 20.74 -14.96
CA LEU A 253 -23.40 19.46 -15.67
C LEU A 253 -23.56 19.63 -17.19
N ASP A 254 -24.33 20.62 -17.64
CA ASP A 254 -24.49 20.92 -19.07
C ASP A 254 -23.14 21.29 -19.73
N LEU A 255 -22.24 21.95 -18.98
CA LEU A 255 -20.89 22.27 -19.46
C LEU A 255 -20.01 21.02 -19.53
N ILE A 256 -20.12 20.12 -18.55
CA ILE A 256 -19.43 18.82 -18.57
C ILE A 256 -19.89 18.00 -19.77
N ASP A 257 -21.19 17.91 -20.03
CA ASP A 257 -21.75 17.19 -21.18
C ASP A 257 -21.27 17.79 -22.51
N ALA A 258 -21.15 19.12 -22.59
CA ALA A 258 -20.61 19.81 -23.76
C ALA A 258 -19.10 19.58 -23.93
N PHE A 259 -18.35 19.54 -22.83
CA PHE A 259 -16.92 19.21 -22.83
C PHE A 259 -16.70 17.77 -23.30
N ASP A 260 -17.48 16.80 -22.81
CA ASP A 260 -17.39 15.41 -23.23
C ASP A 260 -17.73 15.20 -24.72
N GLN A 261 -18.54 16.10 -25.31
CA GLN A 261 -18.84 16.10 -26.75
C GLN A 261 -17.80 16.82 -27.61
N SER A 262 -16.82 17.48 -27.01
CA SER A 262 -15.82 18.27 -27.72
C SER A 262 -14.70 17.43 -28.36
N ASP A 263 -14.61 16.14 -28.00
CA ASP A 263 -13.50 15.24 -28.36
C ASP A 263 -12.12 15.84 -28.00
N ALA A 264 -12.01 16.49 -26.84
CA ALA A 264 -10.76 17.10 -26.38
C ALA A 264 -9.64 16.04 -26.24
N ASP A 265 -8.51 16.28 -26.91
CA ASP A 265 -7.32 15.43 -26.83
C ASP A 265 -6.43 15.91 -25.68
N LEU A 266 -6.48 15.21 -24.55
CA LEU A 266 -5.77 15.54 -23.32
C LEU A 266 -4.74 14.44 -22.97
N PRO A 267 -3.57 14.43 -23.64
CA PRO A 267 -2.59 13.38 -23.45
C PRO A 267 -1.96 13.42 -22.05
N LEU A 268 -1.71 12.23 -21.51
CA LEU A 268 -1.03 12.03 -20.23
C LEU A 268 0.45 11.70 -20.43
N ASP A 269 1.32 12.27 -19.59
CA ASP A 269 2.77 12.07 -19.69
C ASP A 269 3.20 10.78 -18.97
N MET A 270 2.88 9.64 -19.59
CA MET A 270 3.26 8.31 -19.11
C MET A 270 4.70 7.97 -19.49
N GLU A 271 5.46 7.44 -18.54
CA GLU A 271 6.88 7.13 -18.64
C GLU A 271 7.09 5.67 -18.19
N PRO A 272 6.93 4.67 -19.09
CA PRO A 272 7.17 3.27 -18.77
C PRO A 272 8.63 3.02 -18.35
N HIS A 273 8.85 2.17 -17.35
CA HIS A 273 10.19 1.84 -16.88
C HIS A 273 10.99 1.12 -17.95
N GLN A 274 12.21 1.61 -18.14
CA GLN A 274 13.17 1.07 -19.10
C GLN A 274 14.18 0.19 -18.37
N SER A 275 14.19 -1.10 -18.68
CA SER A 275 15.13 -2.06 -18.13
C SER A 275 15.68 -2.97 -19.23
N ASP A 276 16.96 -3.32 -19.12
CA ASP A 276 17.56 -4.38 -19.95
C ASP A 276 17.02 -5.77 -19.56
N ARG A 277 16.44 -5.88 -18.35
CA ARG A 277 16.00 -7.15 -17.75
C ARG A 277 14.49 -7.33 -17.77
N TRP A 278 13.72 -6.29 -17.44
CA TRP A 278 12.26 -6.34 -17.23
C TRP A 278 11.46 -5.42 -18.15
#